data_AF-A0A2U2XBQ6-F1
#
_entry.id   AF-A0A2U2XBQ6-F1
#
_cell.length_a   1.000
_cell.length_b   1.000
_cell.length_c   1.000
_cell.angle_alpha   90.00
_cell.angle_beta   90.00
_cell.angle_gamma   90.00
#
_symmetry.space_group_name_H-M   'P 1'
#
loop_
_entity.id
_entity.type
_entity.pdbx_description
1 polymer ?
#
loop_
_entity_poly.entity_id
_entity_poly.type
_entity_poly.pdbx_seq_one_letter_code
_entity_poly.pdbx_strand_id
1 'polypeptide(L)'
;MILLGTFAGGQIVVLLIFLLLIVFMIWRIIKYYNYKSKQGKLKGSLLKTIGVLLIVIVGVTLPFHYVIEEGSAFPKANLTFKNTFITSSDVKAIIKRYNQASFMEKMQIRKDPFIETLFEKGILTESTNSNSDF
;
A
#
# COMPACT_ATOMS: atom_id res chain seq x y z
N MET A 1 4.84 10.43 31.67
CA MET A 1 5.62 9.62 30.71
C MET A 1 5.00 9.83 29.33
N ILE A 2 5.54 10.76 28.56
CA ILE A 2 5.03 11.12 27.23
C ILE A 2 5.72 10.19 26.23
N LEU A 3 5.05 9.12 25.80
CA LEU A 3 5.54 8.27 24.72
C LEU A 3 5.27 8.98 23.38
N LEU A 4 6.27 9.75 22.96
CA LEU A 4 6.70 10.06 21.59
C LEU A 4 5.75 9.64 20.45
N GLY A 5 5.04 10.63 19.90
CA GLY A 5 4.39 10.58 18.60
C GLY A 5 5.40 10.68 17.44
N THR A 6 6.19 9.64 17.21
CA THR A 6 7.18 9.59 16.10
C THR A 6 6.72 8.79 14.88
N PHE A 7 5.54 8.15 14.92
CA PHE A 7 5.11 7.27 13.83
C PHE A 7 4.54 7.99 12.60
N ALA A 8 3.95 9.18 12.78
CA ALA A 8 3.39 9.96 11.66
C ALA A 8 4.49 10.61 10.79
N GLY A 9 5.62 11.01 11.38
CA GLY A 9 6.71 11.66 10.65
C GLY A 9 7.39 10.75 9.64
N GLY A 10 7.57 9.47 9.97
CA GLY A 10 8.21 8.49 9.07
C GLY A 10 7.38 8.23 7.81
N GLN A 11 6.06 8.08 7.94
CA GLN A 11 5.18 7.83 6.80
C GLN A 11 5.10 9.05 5.86
N ILE A 12 5.03 10.26 6.40
CA ILE A 12 5.02 11.49 5.60
C ILE A 12 6.31 11.63 4.79
N VAL A 13 7.47 11.35 5.39
CA VAL A 13 8.76 11.40 4.69
C VAL A 13 8.83 10.38 3.57
N VAL A 14 8.36 9.14 3.80
CA VAL A 14 8.31 8.09 2.76
C VAL A 14 7.39 8.51 1.60
N LEU A 15 6.19 9.03 1.90
CA LEU A 15 5.26 9.52 0.87
C LEU A 15 5.84 10.70 0.08
N LEU A 16 6.53 11.63 0.73
CA LEU A 16 7.21 12.74 0.07
C LEU A 16 8.34 12.27 -0.84
N ILE A 17 9.13 11.29 -0.41
CA ILE A 17 10.18 10.67 -1.26
C ILE A 17 9.54 10.01 -2.48
N PHE A 18 8.45 9.27 -2.31
CA PHE A 18 7.72 8.67 -3.43
C PHE A 18 7.16 9.73 -4.38
N LEU A 19 6.59 10.82 -3.85
CA LEU A 19 6.08 11.93 -4.65
C LEU A 19 7.20 12.56 -5.49
N LEU A 20 8.37 12.81 -4.89
CA LEU A 20 9.54 13.36 -5.57
C LEU A 20 10.04 12.42 -6.68
N LEU A 21 10.06 11.11 -6.43
CA LEU A 21 10.44 10.11 -7.43
C LEU A 21 9.45 10.10 -8.61
N ILE A 22 8.15 10.19 -8.34
CA ILE A 22 7.10 10.28 -9.38
C ILE A 22 7.29 11.55 -10.20
N VAL A 23 7.45 12.71 -9.55
CA VAL A 23 7.66 14.01 -10.23
C VAL A 23 8.92 13.98 -11.09
N PHE A 24 10.03 13.46 -10.55
CA PHE A 24 11.28 13.30 -11.31
C PHE A 24 11.11 12.38 -12.51
N MET A 25 10.38 11.29 -12.36
CA MET A 25 10.06 10.38 -13.47
C MET A 25 9.23 11.06 -14.55
N ILE A 26 8.15 11.75 -14.17
CA ILE A 26 7.29 12.48 -15.10
C ILE A 26 8.12 13.52 -15.86
N TRP A 27 8.97 14.28 -15.17
CA TRP A 27 9.87 15.24 -15.79
C TRP A 27 10.82 14.59 -16.81
N ARG A 28 11.42 13.44 -16.48
CA ARG A 28 12.25 12.68 -17.43
C ARG A 28 11.47 12.20 -18.64
N ILE A 29 10.24 11.70 -18.44
CA ILE A 29 9.35 11.25 -19.51
C ILE A 29 9.04 12.42 -20.46
N ILE A 30 8.65 13.57 -19.92
CA ILE A 30 8.36 14.79 -20.70
C ILE A 30 9.58 15.23 -21.51
N LYS A 31 10.76 15.30 -20.87
CA LYS A 31 12.01 15.69 -21.55
C LYS A 31 12.35 14.71 -22.68
N TYR A 32 12.14 13.43 -22.47
CA TYR A 32 12.39 12.39 -23.47
C TYR A 32 11.45 12.50 -24.68
N TYR A 33 10.15 12.67 -24.46
CA TYR A 33 9.19 12.90 -25.56
C TYR A 33 9.50 14.19 -26.32
N ASN A 34 9.84 15.28 -25.62
CA ASN A 34 10.23 16.54 -26.26
C ASN A 34 11.48 16.41 -27.13
N TYR A 35 12.50 15.68 -26.65
CA TYR A 35 13.72 15.44 -27.41
C TYR A 35 13.44 14.59 -28.67
N LYS A 36 12.64 13.53 -28.54
CA LYS A 36 12.44 12.58 -29.63
C LYS A 36 11.39 12.99 -30.64
N SER A 37 10.39 13.78 -30.23
CA SER A 37 9.48 14.48 -31.13
C SER A 37 10.26 15.29 -32.16
N LYS A 38 11.31 16.01 -31.73
CA LYS A 38 12.21 16.76 -32.62
C LYS A 38 13.02 15.89 -33.60
N GLN A 39 13.09 14.57 -33.42
CA GLN A 39 13.88 13.66 -34.26
C GLN A 39 13.05 12.65 -35.09
N GLY A 40 11.71 12.69 -35.03
CA GLY A 40 10.84 11.81 -35.85
C GLY A 40 10.90 10.30 -35.52
N LYS A 41 11.63 9.87 -34.48
CA LYS A 41 11.84 8.44 -34.12
C LYS A 41 10.93 7.96 -32.97
N LEU A 42 9.62 8.19 -33.07
CA LEU A 42 8.69 7.99 -31.94
C LEU A 42 8.43 6.52 -31.54
N LYS A 43 8.40 5.56 -32.50
CA LYS A 43 7.90 4.19 -32.23
C LYS A 43 8.80 3.35 -31.32
N GLY A 44 10.11 3.27 -31.57
CA GLY A 44 11.05 2.54 -30.69
C GLY A 44 11.26 3.22 -29.32
N SER A 45 10.66 4.38 -29.12
CA SER A 45 10.72 5.17 -27.89
C SER A 45 9.79 4.67 -26.80
N LEU A 46 8.59 4.33 -27.26
CA LEU A 46 7.40 4.26 -26.43
C LEU A 46 7.44 3.01 -25.56
N LEU A 47 7.90 1.89 -26.15
CA LEU A 47 8.19 0.64 -25.45
C LEU A 47 9.19 0.81 -24.30
N LYS A 48 10.27 1.60 -24.49
CA LYS A 48 11.24 1.86 -23.42
C LYS A 48 10.61 2.65 -22.28
N THR A 49 9.83 3.68 -22.60
CA THR A 49 9.11 4.47 -21.59
C THR A 49 8.11 3.63 -20.82
N ILE A 50 7.29 2.83 -21.52
CA ILE A 50 6.31 1.93 -20.88
C ILE A 50 7.03 0.92 -19.97
N GLY A 51 8.14 0.32 -20.44
CA GLY A 51 8.93 -0.61 -19.64
C GLY A 51 9.45 0.00 -18.35
N VAL A 52 10.01 1.23 -18.41
CA VAL A 52 10.45 1.96 -17.21
C VAL A 52 9.29 2.25 -16.27
N LEU A 53 8.14 2.69 -16.81
CA LEU A 53 6.95 2.97 -16.00
C LEU A 53 6.45 1.73 -15.24
N LEU A 54 6.37 0.58 -15.92
CA LEU A 54 5.95 -0.67 -15.30
C LEU A 54 6.90 -1.11 -14.18
N ILE A 55 8.22 -1.00 -14.41
CA ILE A 55 9.22 -1.33 -13.38
C ILE A 55 9.03 -0.46 -12.14
N VAL A 56 8.77 0.84 -12.31
CA VAL A 56 8.55 1.74 -11.17
C VAL A 56 7.24 1.42 -10.45
N ILE A 57 6.14 1.19 -11.18
CA ILE A 57 4.87 0.79 -10.55
C ILE A 57 5.06 -0.48 -9.72
N VAL A 58 5.74 -1.48 -10.28
CA VAL A 58 6.04 -2.72 -9.56
C VAL A 58 6.94 -2.45 -8.35
N GLY A 59 8.03 -1.69 -8.50
CA GLY A 59 8.95 -1.37 -7.41
C GLY A 59 8.29 -0.62 -6.25
N VAL A 60 7.29 0.22 -6.55
CA VAL A 60 6.54 0.98 -5.54
C VAL A 60 5.45 0.11 -4.89
N THR A 61 4.74 -0.71 -5.67
CA THR A 61 3.55 -1.43 -5.18
C THR A 61 3.82 -2.76 -4.49
N LEU A 62 4.94 -3.39 -4.81
CA LEU A 62 5.29 -4.74 -4.34
C LEU A 62 5.74 -4.79 -2.85
N PRO A 63 6.44 -3.78 -2.30
CA PRO A 63 6.83 -3.77 -0.89
C PRO A 63 5.79 -3.18 0.08
N PHE A 64 4.66 -2.65 -0.40
CA PHE A 64 3.69 -1.95 0.48
C PHE A 64 2.25 -2.45 0.34
N HIS A 65 1.55 -2.47 1.47
CA HIS A 65 0.09 -2.50 1.57
C HIS A 65 -0.44 -1.06 1.53
N TYR A 66 -1.46 -0.80 0.73
CA TYR A 66 -2.14 0.49 0.61
C TYR A 66 -3.59 0.34 1.05
N VAL A 67 -3.97 1.03 2.12
CA VAL A 67 -5.36 1.10 2.59
C VAL A 67 -5.98 2.35 2.02
N ILE A 68 -6.89 2.17 1.06
CA ILE A 68 -7.37 3.27 0.21
C ILE A 68 -8.14 4.30 1.04
N GLU A 69 -9.06 3.84 1.89
CA GLU A 69 -9.98 4.72 2.62
C GLU A 69 -9.29 5.48 3.75
N GLU A 70 -8.23 4.92 4.33
CA GLU A 70 -7.44 5.59 5.37
C GLU A 70 -6.28 6.40 4.80
N GLY A 71 -5.97 6.24 3.50
CA GLY A 71 -4.80 6.83 2.86
C GLY A 71 -3.48 6.37 3.49
N SER A 72 -3.48 5.19 4.13
CA SER A 72 -2.35 4.68 4.89
C SER A 72 -1.57 3.64 4.08
N ALA A 73 -0.26 3.58 4.29
CA ALA A 73 0.60 2.58 3.67
C ALA A 73 1.57 1.98 4.70
N PHE A 74 1.75 0.67 4.65
CA PHE A 74 2.64 -0.05 5.55
C PHE A 74 3.41 -1.15 4.82
N PRO A 75 4.66 -1.45 5.26
CA PRO A 75 5.52 -2.39 4.57
C PRO A 75 4.95 -3.82 4.64
N LYS A 76 5.18 -4.61 3.59
CA LYS A 76 4.89 -6.04 3.59
C LYS A 76 6.03 -6.82 4.22
N ALA A 77 5.68 -7.92 4.90
CA ALA A 77 6.68 -8.88 5.38
C ALA A 77 7.41 -9.60 4.22
N ASN A 78 6.74 -9.77 3.08
CA ASN A 78 7.30 -10.40 1.88
C ASN A 78 6.95 -9.60 0.64
N LEU A 79 7.86 -9.62 -0.35
CA LEU A 79 7.68 -9.00 -1.65
C LEU A 79 6.62 -9.75 -2.48
N THR A 80 5.37 -9.29 -2.46
CA THR A 80 4.24 -9.93 -3.14
C THR A 80 3.19 -8.92 -3.58
N PHE A 81 2.36 -9.28 -4.58
CA PHE A 81 1.18 -8.50 -4.96
C PHE A 81 -0.05 -8.79 -4.08
N LYS A 82 0.02 -9.79 -3.19
CA LYS A 82 -1.10 -10.13 -2.29
C LYS A 82 -1.43 -8.93 -1.39
N ASN A 83 -2.71 -8.56 -1.32
CA ASN A 83 -3.22 -7.47 -0.49
C ASN A 83 -2.49 -6.13 -0.73
N THR A 84 -2.04 -5.84 -1.95
CA THR A 84 -1.41 -4.53 -2.25
C THR A 84 -2.39 -3.38 -2.07
N PHE A 85 -3.60 -3.50 -2.61
CA PHE A 85 -4.66 -2.52 -2.43
C PHE A 85 -5.72 -3.15 -1.55
N ILE A 86 -6.01 -2.48 -0.44
CA ILE A 86 -6.93 -2.96 0.59
C ILE A 86 -8.04 -1.93 0.67
N THR A 87 -9.25 -2.41 0.50
CA THR A 87 -10.46 -1.60 0.63
C THR A 87 -11.18 -1.93 1.93
N SER A 88 -12.14 -1.10 2.30
CA SER A 88 -12.99 -1.32 3.47
C SER A 88 -13.81 -2.61 3.37
N SER A 89 -14.13 -3.08 2.17
CA SER A 89 -14.83 -4.36 1.99
C SER A 89 -13.93 -5.56 2.32
N ASP A 90 -12.64 -5.47 1.95
CA ASP A 90 -11.63 -6.48 2.29
C ASP A 90 -11.45 -6.57 3.80
N VAL A 91 -11.32 -5.42 4.47
CA VAL A 91 -11.21 -5.34 5.94
C VAL A 91 -12.45 -5.94 6.61
N LYS A 92 -13.66 -5.58 6.15
CA LYS A 92 -14.91 -6.15 6.67
C LYS A 92 -14.98 -7.66 6.48
N ALA A 93 -14.53 -8.18 5.35
CA ALA A 93 -14.48 -9.62 5.09
C ALA A 93 -13.54 -10.34 6.07
N ILE A 94 -12.38 -9.73 6.35
CA ILE A 94 -11.41 -10.24 7.33
C ILE A 94 -12.01 -10.23 8.74
N ILE A 95 -12.63 -9.13 9.17
CA ILE A 95 -13.30 -9.04 10.48
C ILE A 95 -14.37 -10.11 10.60
N LYS A 96 -15.22 -10.25 9.58
CA LYS A 96 -16.29 -11.26 9.56
C LYS A 96 -15.72 -12.68 9.70
N ARG A 97 -14.68 -13.00 8.92
CA ARG A 97 -14.00 -14.31 8.99
C ARG A 97 -13.39 -14.53 10.37
N TYR A 98 -12.73 -13.53 10.94
CA TYR A 98 -12.15 -13.61 12.28
C TYR A 98 -13.23 -13.86 13.34
N ASN A 99 -14.34 -13.14 13.29
CA ASN A 99 -15.43 -13.27 14.27
C ASN A 99 -16.16 -14.62 14.20
N GLN A 100 -16.29 -15.19 13.00
CA GLN A 100 -16.93 -16.48 12.77
C GLN A 100 -16.00 -17.68 13.01
N ALA A 101 -14.70 -17.45 13.15
CA ALA A 101 -13.70 -18.50 13.35
C ALA A 101 -13.70 -19.05 14.78
N SER A 102 -13.42 -20.34 14.91
CA SER A 102 -13.15 -21.00 16.20
C SER A 102 -11.89 -20.45 16.88
N PHE A 103 -11.69 -20.74 18.17
CA PHE A 103 -10.52 -20.26 18.91
C PHE A 103 -9.19 -20.61 18.24
N MET A 104 -9.03 -21.86 17.77
CA MET A 104 -7.81 -22.30 17.09
C MET A 104 -7.62 -21.61 15.74
N GLU A 105 -8.70 -21.37 15.00
CA GLU A 105 -8.64 -20.65 13.73
C GLU A 105 -8.33 -19.17 13.93
N LYS A 106 -8.87 -18.51 14.96
CA LYS A 106 -8.50 -17.13 15.33
C LYS A 106 -7.00 -17.02 15.63
N MET A 107 -6.44 -17.98 16.36
CA MET A 107 -5.01 -18.06 16.63
C MET A 107 -4.18 -18.22 15.35
N GLN A 108 -4.67 -18.97 14.36
CA GLN A 108 -4.01 -19.09 13.06
C GLN A 108 -4.13 -17.82 12.22
N ILE A 109 -5.30 -17.18 12.21
CA ILE A 109 -5.53 -15.92 11.48
C ILE A 109 -4.63 -14.81 12.02
N ARG A 110 -4.47 -14.70 13.35
CA ARG A 110 -3.57 -13.73 13.99
C ARG A 110 -2.09 -13.93 13.66
N LYS A 111 -1.67 -15.12 13.25
CA LYS A 111 -0.29 -15.40 12.85
C LYS A 111 0.04 -14.91 11.44
N ASP A 112 -0.94 -14.46 10.65
CA ASP A 112 -0.67 -13.83 9.36
C ASP A 112 -0.08 -12.42 9.63
N PRO A 113 1.16 -12.12 9.19
CA PRO A 113 1.81 -10.82 9.44
C PRO A 113 0.99 -9.62 8.94
N PHE A 114 0.21 -9.83 7.88
CA PHE A 114 -0.70 -8.81 7.38
C PHE A 114 -1.79 -8.48 8.40
N ILE A 115 -2.40 -9.51 9.00
CA ILE A 115 -3.46 -9.38 9.99
C ILE A 115 -2.93 -8.76 11.28
N GLU A 116 -1.77 -9.20 11.73
CA GLU A 116 -1.06 -8.62 12.88
C GLU A 116 -0.85 -7.12 12.68
N THR A 117 -0.34 -6.70 11.51
CA THR A 117 -0.13 -5.29 11.21
C THR A 117 -1.45 -4.50 11.24
N LEU A 118 -2.56 -5.07 10.74
CA LEU A 118 -3.86 -4.40 10.79
C LEU A 118 -4.36 -4.21 12.22
N PHE A 119 -4.11 -5.15 13.13
CA PHE A 119 -4.42 -5.00 14.56
C PHE A 119 -3.52 -3.94 15.22
N GLU A 120 -2.21 -3.96 14.96
CA GLU A 120 -1.26 -2.96 15.49
C GLU A 120 -1.60 -1.54 15.06
N LYS A 121 -2.12 -1.39 13.84
CA LYS A 121 -2.56 -0.10 13.28
C LYS A 121 -3.96 0.32 13.77
N GLY A 122 -4.66 -0.54 14.49
CA GLY A 122 -6.04 -0.29 14.94
C GLY A 122 -7.09 -0.33 13.83
N ILE A 123 -6.73 -0.86 12.65
CA ILE A 123 -7.62 -1.02 11.50
C ILE A 123 -8.58 -2.18 11.74
N LEU A 124 -8.05 -3.26 12.34
CA LEU A 124 -8.86 -4.32 12.92
C LEU A 124 -9.00 -4.07 14.42
N THR A 125 -10.23 -4.04 14.89
CA THR A 125 -10.55 -4.12 16.31
C THR A 125 -11.18 -5.47 16.61
N GLU A 126 -10.85 -6.06 17.76
CA GLU A 126 -11.66 -7.18 18.24
C GLU A 126 -13.02 -6.60 18.58
N SER A 127 -14.05 -6.99 17.83
CA SER A 127 -15.41 -6.78 18.30
C SER A 127 -15.60 -7.67 19.53
N THR A 128 -15.38 -7.12 20.72
CA THR A 128 -16.23 -7.48 21.84
C THR A 128 -17.65 -7.28 21.33
N ASN A 129 -18.53 -8.27 21.46
CA ASN A 129 -19.95 -8.10 21.16
C ASN A 129 -20.48 -6.92 22.00
N SER A 130 -20.41 -5.69 21.50
CA SER A 130 -21.26 -4.61 21.97
C SER A 130 -22.58 -4.82 21.26
N ASN A 131 -23.51 -5.47 21.97
CA ASN A 131 -24.91 -5.10 21.82
C ASN A 131 -24.98 -3.57 21.90
N SER A 132 -25.28 -2.94 20.77
CA SER A 132 -25.72 -1.55 20.65
C SER A 132 -26.54 -1.51 19.34
N ASP A 133 -27.79 -1.95 19.28
CA ASP A 133 -28.98 -1.50 20.01
C ASP A 133 -28.73 -0.47 21.11
N PHE A 134 -28.53 0.79 20.70
CA PHE A 134 -29.27 1.97 21.13
C PHE A 134 -28.82 3.19 20.31
#